data_AF-A0A7X6VIG7-F1
#
_entry.id   AF-A0A7X6VIG7-F1
#
_cell.length_a   1.000
_cell.length_b   1.000
_cell.length_c   1.000
_cell.angle_alpha   90.00
_cell.angle_beta   90.00
_cell.angle_gamma   90.00
#
_symmetry.space_group_name_H-M   'P 1'
#
loop_
_entity.id
_entity.type
_entity.pdbx_description
1 polymer ?
#
loop_
_entity_poly.entity_id
_entity_poly.type
_entity_poly.pdbx_seq_one_letter_code
_entity_poly.pdbx_strand_id
1 'polypeptide(L)'
;MIEFLCDYHLENGVDKISQLEYSKLLDEGNNFCVKINGKVFFEQPLFPVMEFLYFYLKWDKKHDFIYNTIESEENPMISFKRGISGWRIDSVWKQFDCKERFRVEDFIMAVEKMIDNISN
;
A
#
# COMPACT_ATOMS: atom_id res chain seq x y z
N MET A 1 -10.34 -8.86 6.80
CA MET A 1 -9.19 -9.34 6.00
C MET A 1 -8.82 -8.26 5.01
N ILE A 2 -7.55 -7.85 4.99
CA ILE A 2 -7.00 -6.91 4.02
C ILE A 2 -6.30 -7.72 2.93
N GLU A 3 -6.47 -7.32 1.67
CA GLU A 3 -5.76 -7.92 0.53
C GLU A 3 -5.25 -6.81 -0.39
N PHE A 4 -3.97 -6.88 -0.73
CA PHE A 4 -3.33 -6.02 -1.74
C PHE A 4 -3.07 -6.85 -2.99
N LEU A 5 -3.45 -6.32 -4.15
CA LEU A 5 -3.35 -6.99 -5.45
C LEU A 5 -2.79 -5.99 -6.46
N CYS A 6 -1.82 -6.41 -7.26
CA CYS A 6 -1.41 -5.68 -8.45
C CYS A 6 -0.90 -6.63 -9.54
N ASP A 7 -0.84 -6.13 -10.77
CA ASP A 7 -0.28 -6.83 -11.94
C ASP A 7 1.18 -6.48 -12.20
N TYR A 8 1.86 -5.85 -11.23
CA TYR A 8 3.27 -5.56 -11.30
C TYR A 8 4.10 -6.86 -11.28
N HIS A 9 5.18 -6.91 -12.06
CA HIS A 9 6.15 -7.99 -12.03
C HIS A 9 7.51 -7.45 -11.57
N LEU A 10 7.93 -7.85 -10.38
CA LEU A 10 9.15 -7.36 -9.75
C LEU A 10 10.37 -8.16 -10.24
N GLU A 11 11.14 -7.58 -11.16
CA GLU A 11 12.34 -8.24 -11.72
C GLU A 11 13.52 -8.33 -10.73
N ASN A 12 13.53 -7.48 -9.70
CA ASN A 12 14.63 -7.35 -8.74
C ASN A 12 14.11 -7.55 -7.32
N GLY A 13 14.83 -8.32 -6.48
CA GLY A 13 14.40 -8.55 -5.10
C GLY A 13 14.01 -7.27 -4.34
N VAL A 14 12.91 -7.35 -3.60
CA VAL A 14 12.26 -6.24 -2.87
C VAL A 14 13.23 -5.43 -1.98
N ASP A 15 14.27 -6.09 -1.47
CA ASP A 15 15.31 -5.49 -0.63
C ASP A 15 16.03 -4.31 -1.30
N LYS A 16 16.15 -4.34 -2.64
CA LYS A 16 16.82 -3.29 -3.41
C LYS A 16 15.98 -2.01 -3.50
N ILE A 17 14.65 -2.09 -3.39
CA ILE A 17 13.74 -0.97 -3.58
C ILE A 17 14.07 0.18 -2.61
N SER A 18 14.32 -0.15 -1.35
CA SER A 18 14.64 0.83 -0.30
C SER A 18 15.91 1.67 -0.54
N GLN A 19 16.77 1.19 -1.45
CA GLN A 19 18.07 1.79 -1.80
C GLN A 19 18.04 2.52 -3.14
N LEU A 20 16.91 2.49 -3.87
CA LEU A 20 16.79 3.17 -5.16
C LEU A 20 16.67 4.69 -4.97
N GLU A 21 17.22 5.42 -5.93
CA GLU A 21 16.94 6.85 -6.13
C GLU A 21 15.44 7.03 -6.43
N TYR A 22 14.84 8.08 -5.87
CA TYR A 22 13.40 8.30 -5.99
C TYR A 22 12.90 8.38 -7.45
N SER A 23 13.71 8.94 -8.35
CA SER A 23 13.39 9.00 -9.79
C SER A 23 13.22 7.63 -10.46
N LYS A 24 13.75 6.56 -9.85
CA LYS A 24 13.60 5.18 -10.34
C LYS A 24 12.37 4.46 -9.76
N LEU A 25 11.66 5.09 -8.83
CA LEU A 25 10.43 4.53 -8.22
C LEU A 25 9.18 4.91 -8.99
N LEU A 26 9.27 5.93 -9.85
CA LEU A 26 8.20 6.45 -10.68
C LEU A 26 8.14 5.60 -11.96
N ASP A 27 7.57 4.41 -11.84
CA ASP A 27 7.35 3.49 -12.96
C ASP A 27 6.06 3.82 -13.72
N GLU A 28 5.91 3.26 -14.93
CA GLU A 28 4.65 3.23 -15.68
C GLU A 28 3.62 2.50 -14.80
N GLY A 29 2.71 3.25 -14.17
CA GLY A 29 1.83 2.77 -13.12
C GLY A 29 1.09 1.47 -13.49
N ASN A 30 0.85 0.63 -12.49
CA ASN A 30 0.24 -0.69 -12.65
C ASN A 30 -1.17 -0.71 -12.06
N ASN A 31 -1.99 -1.68 -12.46
CA ASN A 31 -3.28 -1.87 -11.81
C ASN A 31 -3.04 -2.31 -10.37
N PHE A 32 -3.61 -1.57 -9.43
CA PHE A 32 -3.49 -1.85 -8.02
C PHE A 32 -4.86 -1.81 -7.36
N CYS A 33 -5.15 -2.79 -6.52
CA CYS A 33 -6.42 -2.95 -5.84
C CYS A 33 -6.19 -3.33 -4.37
N VAL A 34 -6.91 -2.66 -3.48
CA VAL A 34 -7.04 -3.06 -2.08
C VAL A 34 -8.45 -3.58 -1.87
N LYS A 35 -8.56 -4.79 -1.33
CA LYS A 35 -9.85 -5.35 -0.89
C LYS A 35 -9.91 -5.45 0.62
N ILE A 36 -11.10 -5.19 1.16
CA ILE A 36 -11.43 -5.41 2.57
C ILE A 36 -12.61 -6.38 2.61
N ASN A 37 -12.38 -7.56 3.21
CA ASN A 37 -13.34 -8.67 3.26
C ASN A 37 -13.90 -9.01 1.86
N GLY A 38 -13.02 -9.11 0.87
CA GLY A 38 -13.37 -9.43 -0.52
C GLY A 38 -14.02 -8.30 -1.33
N LYS A 39 -14.33 -7.15 -0.72
CA LYS A 39 -14.89 -5.98 -1.42
C LYS A 39 -13.81 -4.99 -1.80
N VAL A 40 -13.87 -4.46 -3.02
CA VAL A 40 -12.93 -3.43 -3.49
C VAL A 40 -13.08 -2.18 -2.63
N PHE A 41 -12.03 -1.86 -1.88
CA PHE A 41 -11.94 -0.66 -1.06
C PHE A 41 -11.28 0.48 -1.84
N PHE A 42 -10.21 0.18 -2.58
CA PHE A 42 -9.45 1.14 -3.39
C PHE A 42 -8.98 0.44 -4.67
N GLU A 43 -8.98 1.15 -5.79
CA GLU A 43 -8.46 0.65 -7.06
C GLU A 43 -7.91 1.81 -7.88
N GLN A 44 -6.74 1.63 -8.49
CA GLN A 44 -6.10 2.60 -9.37
C GLN A 44 -5.39 1.89 -10.53
N PRO A 45 -5.63 2.29 -11.79
CA PRO A 45 -5.05 1.63 -12.96
C PRO A 45 -3.59 2.02 -13.24
N LEU A 46 -3.13 3.15 -12.69
CA LEU A 46 -1.77 3.67 -12.87
C LEU A 46 -1.12 3.96 -11.52
N PHE A 47 -1.09 2.95 -10.65
CA PHE A 47 -0.54 3.10 -9.30
C PHE A 47 0.98 2.83 -9.30
N PRO A 48 1.81 3.71 -8.71
CA PRO A 48 3.26 3.53 -8.68
C PRO A 48 3.66 2.56 -7.56
N VAL A 49 3.51 1.26 -7.84
CA VAL A 49 3.73 0.15 -6.88
C VAL A 49 5.12 0.22 -6.24
N MET A 50 6.15 0.54 -7.00
CA MET A 50 7.53 0.65 -6.51
C MET A 50 7.70 1.75 -5.46
N GLU A 51 7.07 2.90 -5.66
CA GLU A 51 7.06 3.99 -4.70
C GLU A 51 6.32 3.59 -3.41
N PHE A 52 5.13 2.99 -3.55
CA PHE A 52 4.38 2.47 -2.40
C PHE A 52 5.21 1.48 -1.57
N LEU A 53 5.88 0.52 -2.22
CA LEU A 53 6.75 -0.44 -1.56
C LEU A 53 7.95 0.24 -0.90
N TYR A 54 8.55 1.24 -1.54
CA TYR A 54 9.62 2.04 -0.94
C TYR A 54 9.19 2.67 0.39
N PHE A 55 8.01 3.31 0.43
CA PHE A 55 7.47 3.88 1.66
C PHE A 55 7.14 2.80 2.70
N TYR A 56 6.56 1.67 2.28
CA TYR A 56 6.26 0.53 3.16
C TYR A 56 7.51 -0.05 3.83
N LEU A 57 8.59 -0.23 3.06
CA LEU A 57 9.86 -0.77 3.56
C LEU A 57 10.52 0.18 4.57
N LYS A 58 10.40 1.50 4.37
CA LYS A 58 10.93 2.52 5.29
C LYS A 58 10.03 2.85 6.47
N TRP A 59 8.79 2.38 6.46
CA TRP A 59 7.83 2.68 7.51
C TRP A 59 8.28 2.13 8.88
N ASP A 60 8.23 2.95 9.93
CA ASP A 60 8.32 2.48 11.31
C ASP A 60 6.93 2.06 11.80
N LYS A 61 6.77 0.76 12.05
CA LYS A 61 5.49 0.09 12.36
C LYS A 61 4.90 0.52 13.72
N LYS A 62 5.62 1.35 14.49
CA LYS A 62 5.11 2.02 15.71
C LYS A 62 4.28 3.28 15.40
N HIS A 63 4.41 3.83 14.20
CA HIS A 63 3.80 5.08 13.76
C HIS A 63 2.80 4.84 12.61
N ASP A 64 2.00 5.85 12.29
CA ASP A 64 1.06 5.78 11.17
C ASP A 64 1.79 5.54 9.83
N PHE A 65 1.25 4.65 9.00
CA PHE A 65 1.65 4.55 7.61
C PHE A 65 0.89 5.60 6.80
N ILE A 66 1.62 6.47 6.12
CA ILE A 66 1.04 7.50 5.25
C ILE A 66 1.74 7.41 3.91
N TYR A 67 0.98 7.07 2.88
CA TYR A 67 1.45 7.05 1.51
C TYR A 67 0.71 8.12 0.70
N ASN A 68 1.47 9.10 0.23
CA ASN A 68 1.03 10.16 -0.64
C ASN A 68 1.76 10.03 -1.97
N THR A 69 1.06 10.28 -3.07
CA THR A 69 1.68 10.58 -4.36
C THR A 69 1.82 12.09 -4.51
N ILE A 70 2.58 12.55 -5.51
CA ILE A 70 2.59 13.98 -5.93
C ILE A 70 1.17 14.49 -6.21
N GLU A 71 0.29 13.62 -6.72
CA GLU A 71 -1.11 13.96 -7.01
C GLU A 71 -2.01 14.08 -5.76
N SER A 72 -1.53 13.65 -4.59
CA SER A 72 -2.34 13.47 -3.38
C SER A 72 -1.70 14.12 -2.14
N GLU A 73 -0.90 15.18 -2.31
CA GLU A 73 -0.11 15.78 -1.22
C GLU A 73 -0.94 16.18 0.01
N GLU A 74 -2.17 16.65 -0.18
CA GLU A 74 -3.05 17.05 0.93
C GLU A 74 -3.84 15.90 1.56
N ASN A 75 -4.09 14.82 0.80
CA ASN A 75 -4.93 13.70 1.23
C ASN A 75 -4.28 12.35 0.86
N PRO A 76 -3.94 11.51 1.85
CA PRO A 76 -3.22 10.28 1.57
C PRO A 76 -3.92 9.35 0.60
N MET A 77 -3.16 8.89 -0.39
CA MET A 77 -3.59 7.88 -1.34
C MET A 77 -3.97 6.60 -0.60
N ILE A 78 -3.10 6.18 0.32
CA ILE A 78 -3.37 5.10 1.27
C ILE A 78 -2.81 5.53 2.62
N SER A 79 -3.60 5.36 3.67
CA SER A 79 -3.11 5.51 5.04
C SER A 79 -3.54 4.33 5.89
N PHE A 80 -2.69 3.98 6.85
CA PHE A 80 -2.98 2.99 7.87
C PHE A 80 -2.60 3.59 9.21
N LYS A 81 -3.60 4.06 9.94
CA LYS A 81 -3.43 4.92 11.12
C LYS A 81 -3.82 4.22 12.40
N ARG A 82 -3.08 4.45 13.48
CA ARG A 82 -3.37 3.87 14.80
C ARG A 82 -4.54 4.59 15.45
N GLY A 83 -5.62 3.87 15.71
CA GLY A 83 -6.77 4.34 16.49
C GLY A 83 -6.79 3.78 17.92
N ILE A 84 -7.77 4.22 18.71
CA ILE A 84 -7.97 3.80 20.11
C ILE A 84 -8.18 2.27 20.23
N SER A 85 -8.88 1.67 19.26
CA SER A 85 -9.28 0.26 19.28
C SER A 85 -8.59 -0.59 18.20
N GLY A 86 -7.47 -0.10 17.66
CA GLY A 86 -6.74 -0.75 16.58
C GLY A 86 -6.52 0.17 15.39
N TRP A 87 -5.93 -0.38 14.34
CA TRP A 87 -5.55 0.35 13.15
C TRP A 87 -6.70 0.48 12.17
N ARG A 88 -6.68 1.55 11.38
CA ARG A 88 -7.68 1.85 10.36
C ARG A 88 -6.99 2.14 9.04
N ILE A 89 -7.47 1.48 7.99
CA ILE A 89 -7.13 1.85 6.61
C ILE A 89 -8.04 2.98 6.13
N ASP A 90 -7.47 3.93 5.40
CA ASP A 90 -8.21 4.99 4.72
C ASP A 90 -7.55 5.35 3.40
N SER A 91 -8.32 5.93 2.49
CA SER A 91 -7.85 6.41 1.18
C SER A 91 -8.73 7.57 0.73
N VAL A 92 -8.13 8.56 0.06
CA VAL A 92 -8.85 9.65 -0.59
C VAL A 92 -9.83 9.15 -1.68
N TRP A 93 -9.53 8.03 -2.32
CA TRP A 93 -10.34 7.44 -3.40
C TRP A 93 -10.98 6.10 -3.03
N LYS A 94 -11.29 5.92 -1.73
CA LYS A 94 -12.01 4.74 -1.27
C LYS A 94 -13.42 4.64 -1.86
N GLN A 95 -13.86 3.43 -2.18
CA GLN A 95 -15.23 3.15 -2.63
C GLN A 95 -16.24 3.13 -1.48
N PHE A 96 -15.78 2.91 -0.24
CA PHE A 96 -16.62 2.93 0.94
C PHE A 96 -15.83 3.27 2.20
N ASP A 97 -16.54 3.73 3.23
CA ASP A 97 -15.96 3.95 4.54
C ASP A 97 -15.72 2.64 5.28
N CYS A 98 -14.46 2.21 5.37
CA CYS A 98 -14.07 1.07 6.18
C CYS A 98 -14.22 1.37 7.68
N LYS A 99 -15.17 0.70 8.34
CA LYS A 99 -15.40 0.83 9.79
C LYS A 99 -14.65 -0.23 10.61
N GLU A 100 -14.03 -1.19 9.96
CA GLU A 100 -13.26 -2.27 10.60
C GLU A 100 -12.03 -1.75 11.36
N ARG A 101 -11.52 -2.59 12.25
CA ARG A 101 -10.30 -2.35 13.01
C ARG A 101 -9.38 -3.53 12.81
N PHE A 102 -8.13 -3.21 12.51
CA PHE A 102 -7.10 -4.18 12.18
C PHE A 102 -5.98 -4.14 13.21
N ARG A 103 -5.20 -5.22 13.24
CA ARG A 103 -3.89 -5.22 13.86
C ARG A 103 -2.85 -4.74 12.84
N VAL A 104 -1.68 -4.35 13.30
CA VAL A 104 -0.61 -3.93 12.38
C VAL A 104 -0.17 -5.08 11.49
N GLU A 105 -0.20 -6.29 12.05
CA GLU A 105 0.16 -7.55 11.38
C GLU A 105 -0.78 -7.84 10.20
N ASP A 106 -2.06 -7.46 10.26
CA ASP A 106 -2.99 -7.68 9.15
C ASP A 106 -2.56 -6.91 7.89
N PHE A 107 -2.02 -5.69 8.06
CA PHE A 107 -1.52 -4.88 6.96
C PHE A 107 -0.18 -5.42 6.44
N ILE A 108 0.74 -5.74 7.36
CA ILE A 108 2.06 -6.31 7.04
C ILE A 108 1.89 -7.59 6.22
N MET A 109 1.10 -8.55 6.73
CA MET A 109 0.87 -9.82 6.04
C MET A 109 0.21 -9.63 4.67
N ALA A 110 -0.69 -8.65 4.53
CA ALA A 110 -1.36 -8.39 3.26
C ALA A 110 -0.39 -7.80 2.21
N VAL A 111 0.52 -6.91 2.61
CA VAL A 111 1.54 -6.34 1.73
C VAL A 111 2.63 -7.37 1.40
N GLU A 112 3.10 -8.14 2.38
CA GLU A 112 4.08 -9.21 2.17
C GLU A 112 3.55 -10.29 1.21
N LYS A 113 2.29 -10.70 1.37
CA LYS A 113 1.64 -11.62 0.42
C LYS A 113 1.57 -11.04 -1.00
N MET A 114 1.35 -9.73 -1.15
CA MET A 114 1.40 -9.08 -2.46
C MET A 114 2.82 -9.12 -3.03
N ILE A 115 3.84 -8.81 -2.22
CA ILE A 115 5.26 -8.88 -2.62
C ILE A 115 5.63 -10.28 -3.09
N ASP A 116 5.20 -11.33 -2.38
CA ASP A 116 5.44 -12.71 -2.78
C ASP A 116 4.81 -13.02 -4.14
N ASN A 117 3.58 -12.54 -4.39
CA ASN A 117 2.89 -12.79 -5.66
C ASN A 117 3.53 -12.09 -6.87
N ILE A 118 4.12 -10.91 -6.67
CA ILE A 118 4.74 -10.13 -7.77
C ILE A 118 6.22 -10.48 -7.99
N SER A 119 6.82 -11.26 -7.09
CA SER A 119 8.23 -11.71 -7.20
C SER A 119 8.38 -13.11 -7.79
N ASN A 120 7.27 -13.81 -8.07
CA ASN A 120 7.21 -15.16 -8.65
C ASN A 120 6.80 -15.11 -10.11
#